data_AF-A0A818ZAZ2-F1
#
_entry.id   AF-A0A818ZAZ2-F1
#
_cell.length_a   1.000
_cell.length_b   1.000
_cell.length_c   1.000
_cell.angle_alpha   90.00
_cell.angle_beta   90.00
_cell.angle_gamma   90.00
#
_symmetry.space_group_name_H-M   'P 1'
#
loop_
_entity.id
_entity.type
_entity.pdbx_description
1 polymer ?
#
loop_
_entity_poly.entity_id
_entity_poly.type
_entity_poly.pdbx_seq_one_letter_code
_entity_poly.pdbx_strand_id
1 'polypeptide(L)'
;MIKFILTSVASLIANEDSDMLIQDAFSNMIDECSTIKLDGNFCQVLSGISEAYNNVESKQSRCEILSIVAPKISLKMLQLFIPGLTNFRYYKARFHATKYCAGARVDEKERIVQRFSESQVADFVEFIISPHVCIDLPFGEKTLKLSSGMELYVPNTIRNMGPTRIIEQYLLYCKEMCINFEPRARSSLFKMLEVCKASTRKSLQGIDYFAAEGSEAFEGIKQMIQSNSLPSCENNRLIENLKRARLYLKSDYKVHVSRSSGVADHCCVYALSDPEKKDFSHDCDHEHTESCNRKSCGCQFIK
;
A
#
# COMPACT_ATOMS: atom_id res chain seq x y z
N MET A 1 33.44 -39.28 20.90
CA MET A 1 34.08 -39.39 22.22
C MET A 1 34.02 -40.82 22.76
N ILE A 2 32.83 -41.44 22.90
CA ILE A 2 32.66 -42.83 23.35
C ILE A 2 33.40 -43.87 22.47
N LYS A 3 33.31 -43.73 21.13
CA LYS A 3 34.00 -44.64 20.19
C LYS A 3 35.53 -44.65 20.38
N PHE A 4 36.13 -43.50 20.69
CA PHE A 4 37.58 -43.38 20.88
C PHE A 4 38.04 -44.07 22.18
N ILE A 5 37.25 -43.93 23.25
CA ILE A 5 37.51 -44.59 24.54
C ILE A 5 37.41 -46.11 24.40
N LEU A 6 36.37 -46.61 23.71
CA LEU A 6 36.17 -48.04 23.48
C LEU A 6 37.31 -48.67 22.65
N THR A 7 37.77 -47.98 21.60
CA THR A 7 38.89 -48.47 20.79
C THR A 7 40.18 -48.55 21.60
N SER A 8 40.48 -47.55 22.43
CA SER A 8 41.68 -47.56 23.29
C SER A 8 41.63 -48.65 24.37
N VAL A 9 40.45 -48.92 24.94
CA VAL A 9 40.28 -49.98 25.95
C VAL A 9 40.37 -51.37 25.31
N ALA A 10 39.78 -51.58 24.13
CA ALA A 10 39.84 -52.87 23.44
C ALA A 10 41.26 -53.21 22.96
N SER A 11 42.03 -52.23 22.47
CA SER A 11 43.44 -52.42 22.11
C SER A 11 44.35 -52.73 23.30
N LEU A 12 43.91 -52.47 24.53
CA LEU A 12 44.63 -52.79 25.77
C LEU A 12 44.36 -54.21 26.27
N ILE A 13 43.22 -54.80 25.89
CA ILE A 13 42.72 -56.07 26.41
C ILE A 13 42.99 -57.22 25.43
N ALA A 14 42.92 -56.96 24.12
CA ALA A 14 43.20 -57.95 23.08
C ALA A 14 43.96 -57.31 21.90
N ASN A 15 45.28 -57.54 21.82
CA ASN A 15 46.12 -56.85 20.83
C ASN A 15 45.82 -57.25 19.37
N GLU A 16 45.43 -58.50 19.12
CA GLU A 16 45.26 -59.02 17.74
C GLU A 16 43.79 -59.15 17.30
N ASP A 17 42.85 -59.28 18.26
CA ASP A 17 41.40 -59.43 17.99
C ASP A 17 40.57 -58.21 18.44
N SER A 18 41.21 -57.07 18.73
CA SER A 18 40.51 -55.86 19.19
C SER A 18 39.40 -55.41 18.24
N ASP A 19 39.63 -55.47 16.93
CA ASP A 19 38.63 -55.11 15.92
C ASP A 19 37.44 -56.08 15.93
N MET A 20 37.68 -57.39 16.10
CA MET A 20 36.62 -58.39 16.17
C MET A 20 35.79 -58.25 17.45
N LEU A 21 36.42 -57.99 18.59
CA LEU A 21 35.76 -57.73 19.88
C LEU A 21 34.95 -56.43 19.86
N ILE A 22 35.46 -55.38 19.22
CA ILE A 22 34.73 -54.13 19.01
C ILE A 22 33.51 -54.40 18.12
N GLN A 23 33.67 -55.17 17.05
CA GLN A 23 32.62 -55.49 16.10
C GLN A 23 31.53 -56.39 16.72
N ASP A 24 31.91 -57.38 17.53
CA ASP A 24 30.98 -58.22 18.31
C ASP A 24 30.30 -57.42 19.43
N ALA A 25 31.00 -56.52 20.12
CA ALA A 25 30.39 -55.66 21.13
C ALA A 25 29.39 -54.66 20.52
N PHE A 26 29.70 -54.10 19.34
CA PHE A 26 28.74 -53.27 18.60
C PHE A 26 27.58 -54.09 18.04
N SER A 27 27.83 -55.31 17.56
CA SER A 27 26.77 -56.22 17.08
C SER A 27 25.85 -56.64 18.22
N ASN A 28 26.39 -56.99 19.39
CA ASN A 28 25.64 -57.32 20.59
C ASN A 28 24.93 -56.10 21.20
N MET A 29 25.48 -54.89 21.14
CA MET A 29 24.76 -53.66 21.54
C MET A 29 23.60 -53.31 20.59
N ILE A 30 23.74 -53.64 19.29
CA ILE A 30 22.64 -53.51 18.33
C ILE A 30 21.58 -54.59 18.62
N ASP A 31 21.99 -55.81 18.98
CA ASP A 31 21.09 -56.92 19.36
C ASP A 31 20.36 -56.68 20.70
N GLU A 32 21.02 -56.08 21.69
CA GLU A 32 20.38 -55.69 22.97
C GLU A 32 19.34 -54.57 22.81
N CYS A 33 19.43 -53.76 21.74
CA CYS A 33 18.39 -52.79 21.39
C CYS A 33 17.30 -53.37 20.48
N SER A 34 17.48 -54.60 19.97
CA SER A 34 16.60 -55.24 19.01
C SER A 34 16.17 -56.65 19.41
N THR A 35 15.75 -56.83 20.67
CA THR A 35 14.98 -58.03 21.10
C THR A 35 13.58 -58.13 20.45
N ILE A 36 13.31 -57.39 19.38
CA ILE A 36 12.07 -57.41 18.62
C ILE A 36 12.40 -57.93 17.21
N LYS A 37 12.16 -59.22 16.98
CA LYS A 37 12.14 -59.79 15.63
C LYS A 37 10.96 -59.16 14.87
N LEU A 38 11.25 -58.11 14.10
CA LEU A 38 10.25 -57.44 13.27
C LEU A 38 10.00 -58.26 12.01
N ASP A 39 8.73 -58.37 11.62
CA ASP A 39 8.34 -59.00 10.37
C ASP A 39 8.99 -58.28 9.17
N GLY A 40 9.50 -59.04 8.21
CA GLY A 40 10.18 -58.48 7.02
C GLY A 40 9.27 -57.57 6.20
N ASN A 41 7.99 -57.94 6.09
CA ASN A 41 6.99 -57.11 5.41
C ASN A 41 6.74 -55.80 6.17
N PHE A 42 6.73 -55.84 7.50
CA PHE A 42 6.56 -54.65 8.34
C PHE A 42 7.73 -53.67 8.18
N CYS A 43 8.97 -54.18 8.15
CA CYS A 43 10.16 -53.37 7.89
C CYS A 43 10.11 -52.70 6.51
N GLN A 44 9.64 -53.41 5.48
CA GLN A 44 9.50 -52.85 4.13
C GLN A 44 8.48 -51.71 4.07
N VAL A 45 7.32 -51.89 4.71
CA VAL A 45 6.28 -50.85 4.78
C VAL A 45 6.79 -49.61 5.53
N LEU A 46 7.44 -49.79 6.67
CA LEU A 46 7.97 -48.66 7.44
C LEU A 46 9.13 -47.95 6.74
N SER A 47 9.97 -48.70 6.01
CA SER A 47 11.03 -48.11 5.19
C SER A 47 10.44 -47.22 4.11
N GLY A 48 9.41 -47.68 3.38
CA GLY A 48 8.74 -46.87 2.35
C GLY A 48 8.07 -45.62 2.91
N ILE A 49 7.51 -45.70 4.12
CA ILE A 49 6.91 -44.54 4.80
C ILE A 49 7.98 -43.55 5.28
N SER A 50 9.13 -44.05 5.77
CA SER A 50 10.28 -43.22 6.11
C SER A 50 10.82 -42.48 4.90
N GLU A 51 10.97 -43.18 3.77
CA GLU A 51 11.39 -42.60 2.49
C GLU A 51 10.41 -41.49 2.04
N ALA A 52 9.11 -41.78 2.05
CA ALA A 52 8.08 -40.78 1.73
C ALA A 52 8.12 -39.57 2.67
N TYR A 53 8.38 -39.77 3.96
CA TYR A 53 8.51 -38.68 4.93
C TYR A 53 9.76 -37.82 4.69
N ASN A 54 10.88 -38.43 4.30
CA ASN A 54 12.15 -37.74 4.05
C ASN A 54 12.13 -36.96 2.73
N ASN A 55 11.46 -37.49 1.70
CA ASN A 55 11.39 -36.87 0.37
C ASN A 55 10.51 -35.60 0.30
N VAL A 56 9.72 -35.32 1.33
CA VAL A 56 8.75 -34.21 1.30
C VAL A 56 9.25 -32.99 2.08
N GLU A 57 9.23 -31.81 1.45
CA GLU A 57 9.71 -30.57 2.06
C GLU A 57 8.73 -29.96 3.08
N SER A 58 7.43 -29.97 2.75
CA SER A 58 6.40 -29.34 3.59
C SER A 58 6.21 -30.06 4.92
N LYS A 59 6.20 -29.28 6.02
CA LYS A 59 5.93 -29.79 7.38
C LYS A 59 4.53 -30.38 7.51
N GLN A 60 3.57 -29.88 6.74
CA GLN A 60 2.19 -30.36 6.76
C GLN A 60 2.11 -31.75 6.10
N SER A 61 2.62 -31.90 4.89
CA SER A 61 2.67 -33.17 4.19
C SER A 61 3.45 -34.26 4.97
N ARG A 62 4.53 -33.88 5.66
CA ARG A 62 5.23 -34.79 6.61
C ARG A 62 4.32 -35.25 7.76
N CYS A 63 3.49 -34.36 8.28
CA CYS A 63 2.50 -34.68 9.32
C CYS A 63 1.40 -35.62 8.79
N GLU A 64 0.95 -35.41 7.55
CA GLU A 64 -0.07 -36.23 6.88
C GLU A 64 0.43 -37.66 6.67
N ILE A 65 1.64 -37.83 6.11
CA ILE A 65 2.26 -39.16 5.91
C ILE A 65 2.45 -39.86 7.25
N LEU A 66 3.02 -39.16 8.24
CA LEU A 66 3.24 -39.73 9.56
C LEU A 66 1.93 -40.11 10.28
N SER A 67 0.82 -39.43 9.99
CA SER A 67 -0.49 -39.71 10.59
C SER A 67 -1.05 -41.09 10.22
N ILE A 68 -0.54 -41.71 9.15
CA ILE A 68 -0.93 -43.07 8.73
C ILE A 68 -0.45 -44.12 9.75
N VAL A 69 0.74 -43.93 10.31
CA VAL A 69 1.42 -44.91 11.17
C VAL A 69 1.48 -44.53 12.64
N ALA A 70 1.52 -43.24 12.97
CA ALA A 70 1.69 -42.76 14.34
C ALA A 70 0.58 -43.21 15.34
N PRO A 71 -0.68 -43.42 14.93
CA PRO A 71 -1.68 -43.99 15.84
C PRO A 71 -1.47 -45.47 16.16
N LYS A 72 -0.81 -46.22 15.26
CA LYS A 72 -0.69 -47.68 15.30
C LYS A 72 0.64 -48.17 15.89
N ILE A 73 1.67 -47.33 15.90
CA ILE A 73 3.04 -47.70 16.23
C ILE A 73 3.58 -46.73 17.29
N SER A 74 4.39 -47.23 18.23
CA SER A 74 5.01 -46.41 19.27
C SER A 74 6.08 -45.48 18.71
N LEU A 75 6.32 -44.34 19.38
CA LEU A 75 7.36 -43.39 18.98
C LEU A 75 8.74 -44.05 18.91
N LYS A 76 9.09 -44.88 19.90
CA LYS A 76 10.39 -45.57 19.95
C LYS A 76 10.62 -46.43 18.70
N MET A 77 9.58 -47.15 18.25
CA MET A 77 9.65 -47.96 17.03
C MET A 77 9.77 -47.11 15.77
N LEU A 78 9.03 -46.00 15.67
CA LEU A 78 9.14 -45.09 14.53
C LEU A 78 10.51 -44.39 14.46
N GLN A 79 11.15 -44.15 15.61
CA GLN A 79 12.48 -43.56 15.67
C GLN A 79 13.59 -44.48 15.12
N LEU A 80 13.36 -45.79 15.06
CA LEU A 80 14.28 -46.73 14.40
C LEU A 80 14.37 -46.48 12.88
N PHE A 81 13.26 -46.05 12.26
CA PHE A 81 13.18 -45.80 10.82
C PHE A 81 13.35 -44.32 10.46
N ILE A 82 12.97 -43.41 11.35
CA ILE A 82 13.10 -41.95 11.19
C ILE A 82 13.92 -41.41 12.36
N PRO A 83 15.26 -41.47 12.28
CA PRO A 83 16.12 -40.95 13.33
C PRO A 83 15.90 -39.44 13.50
N GLY A 84 15.67 -39.01 14.74
CA GLY A 84 15.39 -37.60 15.07
C GLY A 84 13.91 -37.19 15.03
N LEU A 85 12.98 -38.14 14.91
CA LEU A 85 11.54 -37.84 15.06
C LEU A 85 11.24 -37.34 16.49
N THR A 86 10.76 -36.11 16.61
CA THR A 86 10.44 -35.49 17.91
C THR A 86 9.06 -35.91 18.42
N ASN A 87 8.90 -35.93 19.74
CA ASN A 87 7.60 -36.14 20.41
C ASN A 87 6.51 -35.23 19.81
N PHE A 88 6.83 -33.95 19.62
CA PHE A 88 5.89 -32.99 19.05
C PHE A 88 5.36 -33.42 17.68
N ARG A 89 6.23 -33.84 16.75
CA ARG A 89 5.81 -34.27 15.41
C ARG A 89 4.94 -35.52 15.46
N TYR A 90 5.29 -36.48 16.32
CA TYR A 90 4.54 -37.70 16.52
C TYR A 90 3.14 -37.45 17.10
N TYR A 91 3.02 -36.67 18.18
CA TYR A 91 1.71 -36.34 18.76
C TYR A 91 0.88 -35.45 17.83
N LYS A 92 1.51 -34.53 17.09
CA LYS A 92 0.82 -33.73 16.06
C LYS A 92 0.22 -34.62 14.97
N ALA A 93 0.96 -35.64 14.51
CA ALA A 93 0.47 -36.60 13.51
C ALA A 93 -0.67 -37.48 14.06
N ARG A 94 -0.61 -37.90 15.33
CA ARG A 94 -1.74 -38.62 15.98
C ARG A 94 -2.97 -37.74 16.12
N PHE A 95 -2.79 -36.49 16.51
CA PHE A 95 -3.88 -35.51 16.58
C PHE A 95 -4.49 -35.28 15.19
N HIS A 96 -3.66 -35.17 14.16
CA HIS A 96 -4.11 -35.06 12.77
C HIS A 96 -4.97 -36.26 12.37
N ALA A 97 -4.51 -37.49 12.62
CA ALA A 97 -5.27 -38.71 12.32
C ALA A 97 -6.63 -38.74 13.03
N THR A 98 -6.67 -38.25 14.28
CA THR A 98 -7.90 -38.19 15.08
C THR A 98 -8.87 -37.12 14.54
N LYS A 99 -8.35 -35.98 14.12
CA LYS A 99 -9.17 -34.82 13.70
C LYS A 99 -9.63 -34.89 12.24
N TYR A 100 -8.79 -35.36 11.34
CA TYR A 100 -9.00 -35.29 9.89
C TYR A 100 -8.99 -36.66 9.19
N CYS A 101 -8.80 -37.75 9.92
CA CYS A 101 -8.48 -39.10 9.43
C CYS A 101 -7.00 -39.28 9.04
N ALA A 102 -6.56 -40.54 9.05
CA ALA A 102 -5.20 -40.94 8.73
C ALA A 102 -4.88 -40.65 7.25
N GLY A 103 -3.79 -39.91 6.99
CA GLY A 103 -3.33 -39.59 5.64
C GLY A 103 -4.16 -38.54 4.90
N ALA A 104 -5.16 -37.92 5.54
CA ALA A 104 -5.97 -36.90 4.89
C ALA A 104 -5.14 -35.67 4.50
N ARG A 105 -5.35 -35.15 3.29
CA ARG A 105 -4.77 -33.88 2.88
C ARG A 105 -5.55 -32.74 3.51
N VAL A 106 -4.87 -31.84 4.19
CA VAL A 106 -5.48 -30.64 4.75
C VAL A 106 -4.85 -29.45 4.08
N ASP A 107 -5.65 -28.76 3.28
CA ASP A 107 -5.26 -27.47 2.72
C ASP A 107 -4.92 -26.52 3.87
N GLU A 108 -3.69 -26.02 3.88
CA GLU A 108 -3.32 -24.94 4.79
C GLU A 108 -4.17 -23.73 4.41
N LYS A 109 -5.27 -23.51 5.14
CA LYS A 109 -5.97 -22.25 5.08
C LYS A 109 -4.97 -21.19 5.52
N GLU A 110 -4.49 -20.39 4.57
CA GLU A 110 -3.70 -19.21 4.88
C GLU A 110 -4.47 -18.43 5.94
N ARG A 111 -3.92 -18.39 7.14
CA ARG A 111 -4.54 -17.62 8.21
C ARG A 111 -4.25 -16.17 7.90
N ILE A 112 -5.15 -15.52 7.16
CA ILE A 112 -5.12 -14.07 6.95
C ILE A 112 -5.37 -13.44 8.32
N VAL A 113 -4.30 -13.02 8.99
CA VAL A 113 -4.41 -12.29 10.25
C VAL A 113 -4.65 -10.82 9.91
N GLN A 114 -5.91 -10.41 9.96
CA GLN A 114 -6.29 -9.01 9.85
C GLN A 114 -5.91 -8.27 11.14
N ARG A 115 -4.83 -7.48 11.07
CA ARG A 115 -4.34 -6.64 12.18
C ARG A 115 -4.76 -5.17 12.03
N PHE A 116 -5.88 -4.92 11.37
CA PHE A 116 -6.42 -3.59 11.14
C PHE A 116 -7.89 -3.53 11.49
N SER A 117 -8.31 -2.43 12.12
CA SER A 117 -9.73 -2.11 12.26
C SER A 117 -10.28 -1.68 10.92
N GLU A 118 -11.45 -2.21 10.55
CA GLU A 118 -12.15 -1.82 9.32
C GLU A 118 -12.59 -0.36 9.38
N SER A 119 -13.00 0.13 10.56
CA SER A 119 -13.38 1.54 10.73
C SER A 119 -12.24 2.51 10.42
N GLN A 120 -11.02 2.18 10.86
CA GLN A 120 -9.84 3.01 10.61
C GLN A 120 -9.44 3.03 9.13
N VAL A 121 -9.71 1.92 8.43
CA VAL A 121 -9.45 1.82 6.99
C VAL A 121 -10.49 2.60 6.21
N ALA A 122 -11.77 2.42 6.54
CA ALA A 122 -12.88 3.10 5.91
C ALA A 122 -12.76 4.62 6.01
N ASP A 123 -12.49 5.15 7.21
CA ASP A 123 -12.33 6.59 7.45
C ASP A 123 -11.22 7.20 6.59
N PHE A 124 -10.05 6.55 6.52
CA PHE A 124 -8.97 7.04 5.66
C PHE A 124 -9.31 6.92 4.17
N VAL A 125 -10.02 5.86 3.77
CA VAL A 125 -10.45 5.68 2.37
C VAL A 125 -11.47 6.76 1.97
N GLU A 126 -12.40 7.09 2.86
CA GLU A 126 -13.36 8.18 2.67
C GLU A 126 -12.65 9.53 2.57
N PHE A 127 -11.68 9.79 3.45
CA PHE A 127 -10.86 11.00 3.39
C PHE A 127 -10.12 11.15 2.06
N ILE A 128 -9.51 10.09 1.53
CA ILE A 128 -8.76 10.18 0.26
C ILE A 128 -9.67 10.31 -0.95
N ILE A 129 -10.91 9.82 -0.90
CA ILE A 129 -11.90 9.95 -1.98
C ILE A 129 -12.57 11.33 -1.95
N SER A 130 -12.54 12.02 -0.81
CA SER A 130 -13.10 13.36 -0.65
C SER A 130 -12.64 14.33 -1.77
N PRO A 131 -13.53 15.22 -2.25
CA PRO A 131 -13.20 16.24 -3.27
C PRO A 131 -12.02 17.15 -2.90
N HIS A 132 -11.71 17.26 -1.60
CA HIS A 132 -10.54 17.99 -1.13
C HIS A 132 -9.21 17.33 -1.54
N VAL A 133 -9.19 15.99 -1.62
CA VAL A 133 -7.97 15.21 -1.88
C VAL A 133 -7.93 14.69 -3.31
N CYS A 134 -9.06 14.22 -3.85
CA CYS A 134 -9.15 13.68 -5.21
C CYS A 134 -10.11 14.47 -6.10
N ILE A 135 -9.79 14.48 -7.40
CA ILE A 135 -10.67 14.96 -8.47
C ILE A 135 -10.84 13.81 -9.47
N ASP A 136 -12.08 13.58 -9.88
CA ASP A 136 -12.40 12.62 -10.92
C ASP A 136 -11.97 13.16 -12.29
N LEU A 137 -11.33 12.32 -13.10
CA LEU A 137 -11.02 12.67 -14.47
C LEU A 137 -12.26 12.50 -15.35
N PRO A 138 -12.53 13.44 -16.27
CA PRO A 138 -13.60 13.29 -17.25
C PRO A 138 -13.28 12.23 -18.32
N PHE A 139 -12.05 11.72 -18.35
CA PHE A 139 -11.61 10.70 -19.30
C PHE A 139 -10.74 9.61 -18.65
N GLY A 140 -10.94 8.38 -19.12
CA GLY A 140 -10.20 7.19 -18.71
C GLY A 140 -10.84 6.48 -17.53
N GLU A 141 -10.96 5.16 -17.67
CA GLU A 141 -11.57 4.27 -16.68
C GLU A 141 -10.59 3.17 -16.25
N LYS A 142 -10.84 2.61 -15.07
CA LYS A 142 -10.14 1.45 -14.51
C LYS A 142 -11.14 0.35 -14.25
N THR A 143 -10.77 -0.86 -14.65
CA THR A 143 -11.54 -2.07 -14.35
C THR A 143 -11.07 -2.67 -13.03
N LEU A 144 -11.98 -2.80 -12.06
CA LEU A 144 -11.77 -3.50 -10.80
C LEU A 144 -12.38 -4.90 -10.91
N LYS A 145 -11.57 -5.94 -10.73
CA LYS A 145 -12.07 -7.32 -10.65
C LYS A 145 -12.32 -7.69 -9.20
N LEU A 146 -13.56 -8.04 -8.88
CA LEU A 146 -13.95 -8.56 -7.58
C LEU A 146 -13.56 -10.04 -7.45
N SER A 147 -13.45 -10.52 -6.20
CA SER A 147 -13.23 -11.95 -5.91
C SER A 147 -14.37 -12.85 -6.41
N SER A 148 -15.54 -12.28 -6.70
CA SER A 148 -16.66 -12.96 -7.35
C SER A 148 -16.48 -13.16 -8.87
N GLY A 149 -15.42 -12.61 -9.46
CA GLY A 149 -15.19 -12.60 -10.91
C GLY A 149 -15.92 -11.49 -11.66
N MET A 150 -16.70 -10.66 -10.97
CA MET A 150 -17.37 -9.50 -11.55
C MET A 150 -16.39 -8.35 -11.81
N GLU A 151 -16.55 -7.67 -12.94
CA GLU A 151 -15.74 -6.51 -13.33
C GLU A 151 -16.54 -5.21 -13.13
N LEU A 152 -15.95 -4.25 -12.43
CA LEU A 152 -16.51 -2.93 -12.18
C LEU A 152 -15.68 -1.87 -12.92
N TYR A 153 -16.34 -0.93 -13.59
CA TYR A 153 -15.69 0.18 -14.26
C TYR A 153 -15.76 1.42 -13.38
N VAL A 154 -14.59 1.97 -13.02
CA VAL A 154 -14.47 3.13 -12.14
C VAL A 154 -13.66 4.22 -12.86
N PRO A 155 -14.09 5.49 -12.83
CA PRO A 155 -13.32 6.59 -13.40
C PRO A 155 -11.91 6.67 -12.81
N ASN A 156 -10.96 7.16 -13.62
CA ASN A 156 -9.65 7.48 -13.09
C ASN A 156 -9.72 8.69 -12.17
N THR A 157 -9.09 8.59 -11.00
CA THR A 157 -9.00 9.70 -10.06
C THR A 157 -7.59 10.27 -10.02
N ILE A 158 -7.46 11.59 -9.87
CA ILE A 158 -6.20 12.29 -9.62
C ILE A 158 -6.19 12.80 -8.20
N ARG A 159 -5.07 12.59 -7.50
CA ARG A 159 -4.80 13.25 -6.22
C ARG A 159 -4.27 14.66 -6.45
N ASN A 160 -4.84 15.64 -5.78
CA ASN A 160 -4.45 17.05 -5.87
C ASN A 160 -3.09 17.36 -5.22
N MET A 161 -2.59 16.43 -4.40
CA MET A 161 -1.44 16.64 -3.53
C MET A 161 -0.64 15.34 -3.37
N GLY A 162 0.63 15.49 -2.98
CA GLY A 162 1.53 14.35 -2.79
C GLY A 162 1.15 13.48 -1.58
N PRO A 163 1.51 12.18 -1.58
CA PRO A 163 1.19 11.24 -0.51
C PRO A 163 1.52 11.72 0.91
N THR A 164 2.69 12.34 1.10
CA THR A 164 3.13 12.88 2.40
C THR A 164 2.17 13.94 2.92
N ARG A 165 1.76 14.87 2.05
CA ARG A 165 0.89 15.98 2.43
C ARG A 165 -0.54 15.51 2.71
N ILE A 166 -1.03 14.51 1.98
CA ILE A 166 -2.32 13.86 2.25
C ILE A 166 -2.34 13.29 3.67
N ILE A 167 -1.29 12.55 4.02
CA ILE A 167 -1.19 11.92 5.34
C ILE A 167 -1.07 12.98 6.44
N GLU A 168 -0.32 14.06 6.22
CA GLU A 168 -0.24 15.16 7.18
C GLU A 168 -1.60 15.82 7.42
N GLN A 169 -2.33 16.14 6.36
CA GLN A 169 -3.66 16.73 6.47
C GLN A 169 -4.66 15.80 7.15
N TYR A 170 -4.63 14.51 6.82
CA TYR A 170 -5.48 13.51 7.48
C TYR A 170 -5.19 13.44 8.98
N LEU A 171 -3.91 13.41 9.38
CA LEU A 171 -3.56 13.36 10.80
C LEU A 171 -3.96 14.64 11.55
N LEU A 172 -3.92 15.80 10.90
CA LEU A 172 -4.43 17.05 11.46
C LEU A 172 -5.96 17.00 11.59
N TYR A 173 -6.64 16.57 10.53
CA TYR A 173 -8.10 16.38 10.52
C TYR A 173 -8.57 15.46 11.66
N CYS A 174 -7.92 14.29 11.85
CA CYS A 174 -8.28 13.38 12.94
C CYS A 174 -8.06 14.02 14.32
N LYS A 175 -7.01 14.84 14.50
CA LYS A 175 -6.76 15.53 15.77
C LYS A 175 -7.80 16.60 16.08
N GLU A 176 -8.28 17.30 15.06
CA GLU A 176 -9.20 18.42 15.23
C GLU A 176 -10.66 17.97 15.30
N MET A 177 -11.05 17.01 14.47
CA MET A 177 -12.44 16.62 14.27
C MET A 177 -12.82 15.33 15.01
N CYS A 178 -11.85 14.48 15.38
CA CYS A 178 -12.14 13.16 15.94
C CYS A 178 -11.61 13.01 17.38
N ILE A 179 -12.50 13.14 18.37
CA ILE A 179 -12.15 13.19 19.79
C ILE A 179 -11.70 11.82 20.37
N ASN A 180 -12.14 10.69 19.80
CA ASN A 180 -11.82 9.34 20.29
C ASN A 180 -11.35 8.38 19.17
N PHE A 181 -10.81 8.93 18.09
CA PHE A 181 -10.36 8.12 16.96
C PHE A 181 -8.84 8.21 16.84
N GLU A 182 -8.18 7.06 16.98
CA GLU A 182 -6.74 6.98 16.72
C GLU A 182 -6.52 6.58 15.26
N PRO A 183 -5.95 7.46 14.42
CA PRO A 183 -5.61 7.11 13.05
C PRO A 183 -4.46 6.11 13.01
N ARG A 184 -4.35 5.36 11.90
CA ARG A 184 -3.26 4.40 11.71
C ARG A 184 -1.90 5.12 11.61
N ALA A 185 -0.85 4.39 11.96
CA ALA A 185 0.52 4.86 11.79
C ALA A 185 0.81 5.22 10.32
N ARG A 186 1.66 6.23 10.11
CA ARG A 186 2.03 6.75 8.77
C ARG A 186 2.41 5.66 7.77
N SER A 187 3.19 4.66 8.20
CA SER A 187 3.61 3.54 7.34
C SER A 187 2.43 2.73 6.80
N SER A 188 1.37 2.55 7.58
CA SER A 188 0.14 1.88 7.13
C SER A 188 -0.63 2.76 6.16
N LEU A 189 -0.75 4.06 6.45
CA LEU A 189 -1.42 5.02 5.56
C LEU A 189 -0.72 5.11 4.20
N PHE A 190 0.62 5.09 4.15
CA PHE A 190 1.37 5.03 2.90
C PHE A 190 1.08 3.76 2.10
N LYS A 191 1.02 2.60 2.75
CA LYS A 191 0.64 1.34 2.08
C LYS A 191 -0.78 1.40 1.52
N MET A 192 -1.71 2.02 2.24
CA MET A 192 -3.09 2.22 1.76
C MET A 192 -3.12 3.12 0.52
N LEU A 193 -2.32 4.19 0.50
CA LEU A 193 -2.18 5.06 -0.69
C LEU A 193 -1.53 4.34 -1.88
N GLU A 194 -0.64 3.38 -1.63
CA GLU A 194 0.02 2.56 -2.64
C GLU A 194 -0.93 1.52 -3.26
N VAL A 195 -1.82 0.93 -2.46
CA VAL A 195 -2.88 0.03 -2.94
C VAL A 195 -3.94 0.83 -3.72
N CYS A 196 -4.38 1.96 -3.17
CA CYS A 196 -5.35 2.85 -3.81
C CYS A 196 -4.66 3.74 -4.84
N LYS A 197 -4.20 3.18 -5.97
CA LYS A 197 -3.44 3.95 -6.97
C LYS A 197 -4.31 4.98 -7.69
N ALA A 198 -4.05 6.25 -7.41
CA ALA A 198 -4.53 7.38 -8.18
C ALA A 198 -3.59 7.68 -9.36
N SER A 199 -4.14 8.24 -10.42
CA SER A 199 -3.37 8.75 -11.55
C SER A 199 -2.51 9.93 -11.09
N THR A 200 -1.26 9.97 -11.54
CA THR A 200 -0.38 11.10 -11.27
C THR A 200 -0.62 12.19 -12.30
N ARG A 201 -0.67 13.45 -11.84
CA ARG A 201 -0.78 14.62 -12.72
C ARG A 201 0.54 14.81 -13.46
N LYS A 202 0.71 14.12 -14.61
CA LYS A 202 1.94 14.14 -15.43
C LYS A 202 2.04 15.37 -16.34
N SER A 203 0.94 16.09 -16.57
CA SER A 203 0.96 17.32 -17.35
C SER A 203 -0.06 18.33 -16.82
N LEU A 204 0.38 19.59 -16.69
CA LEU A 204 -0.48 20.76 -16.51
C LEU A 204 -1.01 21.29 -17.85
N GLN A 205 -0.51 20.78 -18.99
CA GLN A 205 -1.04 21.11 -20.32
C GLN A 205 -2.45 20.53 -20.43
N GLY A 206 -3.44 21.35 -20.13
CA GLY A 206 -4.84 20.97 -20.23
C GLY A 206 -5.72 21.47 -19.08
N ILE A 207 -5.14 22.04 -18.00
CA ILE A 207 -5.95 22.59 -16.89
C ILE A 207 -5.84 24.11 -16.77
N ASP A 208 -4.85 24.76 -17.40
CA ASP A 208 -4.61 26.21 -17.24
C ASP A 208 -4.29 26.92 -18.57
N TYR A 209 -5.01 26.64 -19.67
CA TYR A 209 -4.73 27.30 -20.96
C TYR A 209 -4.78 28.84 -20.80
N PHE A 210 -5.86 29.36 -20.21
CA PHE A 210 -6.05 30.80 -20.03
C PHE A 210 -5.14 31.42 -18.95
N ALA A 211 -4.82 30.71 -17.87
CA ALA A 211 -3.96 31.25 -16.81
C ALA A 211 -2.47 31.25 -17.22
N ALA A 212 -2.05 30.27 -18.02
CA ALA A 212 -0.73 30.23 -18.64
C ALA A 212 -0.60 31.31 -19.72
N GLU A 213 -1.55 31.39 -20.65
CA GLU A 213 -1.60 32.46 -21.67
C GLU A 213 -1.64 33.85 -21.04
N GLY A 214 -2.47 34.04 -20.01
CA GLY A 214 -2.53 35.30 -19.27
C GLY A 214 -1.18 35.64 -18.63
N SER A 215 -0.51 34.65 -18.00
CA SER A 215 0.82 34.85 -17.41
C SER A 215 1.88 35.19 -18.46
N GLU A 216 1.83 34.57 -19.63
CA GLU A 216 2.71 34.86 -20.76
C GLU A 216 2.48 36.28 -21.30
N ALA A 217 1.22 36.69 -21.46
CA ALA A 217 0.86 38.05 -21.87
C ALA A 217 1.39 39.10 -20.87
N PHE A 218 1.29 38.86 -19.57
CA PHE A 218 1.85 39.74 -18.54
C PHE A 218 3.38 39.86 -18.65
N GLU A 219 4.11 38.77 -18.91
CA GLU A 219 5.57 38.87 -19.14
C GLU A 219 5.89 39.56 -20.47
N GLY A 220 5.08 39.36 -21.52
CA GLY A 220 5.22 40.07 -22.80
C GLY A 220 5.08 41.58 -22.66
N ILE A 221 4.05 42.05 -21.95
CA ILE A 221 3.86 43.49 -21.65
C ILE A 221 5.03 44.04 -20.85
N LYS A 222 5.51 43.28 -19.84
CA LYS A 222 6.68 43.68 -19.05
C LYS A 222 7.93 43.83 -19.91
N GLN A 223 8.18 42.90 -20.83
CA GLN A 223 9.28 43.00 -21.78
C GLN A 223 9.14 44.22 -22.69
N MET A 224 7.94 44.48 -23.22
CA MET A 224 7.67 45.68 -24.02
C MET A 224 7.95 46.98 -23.25
N ILE A 225 7.54 47.06 -21.98
CA ILE A 225 7.81 48.24 -21.14
C ILE A 225 9.33 48.41 -20.92
N GLN A 226 10.07 47.30 -20.74
CA GLN A 226 11.52 47.32 -20.57
C GLN A 226 12.29 47.67 -21.87
N SER A 227 11.77 47.26 -23.03
CA SER A 227 12.35 47.56 -24.34
C SER A 227 12.06 48.99 -24.82
N ASN A 228 11.00 49.62 -24.31
CA ASN A 228 10.70 51.02 -24.62
C ASN A 228 11.66 51.98 -23.89
N SER A 229 12.12 53.02 -24.59
CA SER A 229 12.99 54.06 -24.04
C SER A 229 12.22 55.06 -23.15
N LEU A 230 11.52 54.56 -22.14
CA LEU A 230 10.85 55.37 -21.13
C LEU A 230 11.82 55.81 -20.03
N PRO A 231 11.60 56.97 -19.38
CA PRO A 231 12.33 57.36 -18.19
C PRO A 231 12.26 56.27 -17.11
N SER A 232 13.39 55.98 -16.45
CA SER A 232 13.51 54.90 -15.45
C SER A 232 12.43 54.94 -14.35
N CYS A 233 12.02 56.14 -13.92
CA CYS A 233 10.96 56.33 -12.93
C CYS A 233 9.60 55.81 -13.44
N GLU A 234 9.22 56.14 -14.68
CA GLU A 234 7.95 55.71 -15.26
C GLU A 234 7.96 54.21 -15.60
N ASN A 235 9.09 53.70 -16.08
CA ASN A 235 9.29 52.28 -16.36
C ASN A 235 9.07 51.43 -15.09
N ASN A 236 9.72 51.81 -13.99
CA ASN A 236 9.55 51.13 -12.70
C ASN A 236 8.11 51.23 -12.17
N ARG A 237 7.45 52.39 -12.33
CA ARG A 237 6.05 52.56 -11.93
C ARG A 237 5.12 51.62 -12.70
N LEU A 238 5.29 51.50 -14.01
CA LEU A 238 4.48 50.63 -14.86
C LEU A 238 4.70 49.15 -14.53
N ILE A 239 5.95 48.73 -14.30
CA ILE A 239 6.26 47.35 -13.88
C ILE A 239 5.61 47.01 -12.54
N GLU A 240 5.66 47.92 -11.56
CA GLU A 240 5.03 47.70 -10.26
C GLU A 240 3.49 47.64 -10.36
N ASN A 241 2.88 48.50 -11.17
CA ASN A 241 1.44 48.42 -11.44
C ASN A 241 1.06 47.09 -12.10
N LEU A 242 1.86 46.62 -13.06
CA LEU A 242 1.63 45.35 -13.76
C LEU A 242 1.71 44.15 -12.79
N LYS A 243 2.67 44.15 -11.86
CA LYS A 243 2.75 43.14 -10.78
C LYS A 243 1.51 43.15 -9.89
N ARG A 244 1.03 44.34 -9.50
CA ARG A 244 -0.17 44.49 -8.66
C ARG A 244 -1.43 44.03 -9.38
N ALA A 245 -1.59 44.36 -10.65
CA ALA A 245 -2.71 43.89 -11.46
C ALA A 245 -2.71 42.36 -11.59
N ARG A 246 -1.54 41.76 -11.89
CA ARG A 246 -1.40 40.30 -11.94
C ARG A 246 -1.73 39.62 -10.61
N LEU A 247 -1.29 40.19 -9.49
CA LEU A 247 -1.59 39.68 -8.16
C LEU A 247 -3.10 39.76 -7.86
N TYR A 248 -3.72 40.90 -8.15
CA TYR A 248 -5.15 41.11 -7.97
C TYR A 248 -5.98 40.08 -8.74
N LEU A 249 -5.69 39.86 -10.03
CA LEU A 249 -6.39 38.87 -10.85
C LEU A 249 -6.24 37.44 -10.30
N LYS A 250 -5.07 37.12 -9.72
CA LYS A 250 -4.76 35.79 -9.18
C LYS A 250 -5.44 35.51 -7.83
N SER A 251 -5.56 36.50 -6.96
CA SER A 251 -6.05 36.30 -5.58
C SER A 251 -7.42 36.91 -5.35
N ASP A 252 -7.55 38.20 -5.58
CA ASP A 252 -8.61 39.02 -5.00
C ASP A 252 -9.79 39.19 -5.96
N TYR A 253 -9.56 39.10 -7.26
CA TYR A 253 -10.59 39.26 -8.27
C TYR A 253 -11.77 38.29 -8.05
N LYS A 254 -11.47 37.01 -7.77
CA LYS A 254 -12.50 35.98 -7.51
C LYS A 254 -13.43 36.27 -6.33
N VAL A 255 -12.99 37.08 -5.36
CA VAL A 255 -13.80 37.43 -4.18
C VAL A 255 -14.49 38.78 -4.32
N HIS A 256 -14.12 39.58 -5.33
CA HIS A 256 -14.71 40.90 -5.59
C HIS A 256 -15.71 40.89 -6.75
N VAL A 257 -15.65 39.89 -7.63
CA VAL A 257 -16.61 39.72 -8.71
C VAL A 257 -17.93 39.18 -8.19
N SER A 258 -19.03 39.83 -8.54
CA SER A 258 -20.41 39.43 -8.23
C SER A 258 -21.31 39.59 -9.45
N ARG A 259 -22.52 39.00 -9.41
CA ARG A 259 -23.53 39.17 -10.46
C ARG A 259 -24.30 40.50 -10.34
N SER A 260 -24.23 41.15 -9.18
CA SER A 260 -24.88 42.42 -8.91
C SER A 260 -23.95 43.32 -8.11
N SER A 261 -23.41 44.35 -8.76
CA SER A 261 -22.47 45.30 -8.14
C SER A 261 -22.64 46.67 -8.76
N GLY A 262 -22.72 47.71 -7.92
CA GLY A 262 -22.74 49.10 -8.36
C GLY A 262 -21.44 49.57 -9.00
N VAL A 263 -20.35 48.81 -8.86
CA VAL A 263 -19.07 49.01 -9.55
C VAL A 263 -19.02 48.15 -10.80
N ALA A 264 -18.88 48.79 -11.97
CA ALA A 264 -18.81 48.14 -13.28
C ALA A 264 -17.78 46.98 -13.33
N ASP A 265 -16.56 47.23 -12.85
CA ASP A 265 -15.44 46.27 -12.90
C ASP A 265 -15.65 45.02 -12.01
N HIS A 266 -16.64 45.04 -11.12
CA HIS A 266 -16.99 43.93 -10.24
C HIS A 266 -18.23 43.17 -10.70
N CYS A 267 -19.07 43.78 -11.54
CA CYS A 267 -20.28 43.14 -12.03
C CYS A 267 -19.93 42.26 -13.24
N CYS A 268 -19.89 40.94 -13.07
CA CYS A 268 -19.54 40.04 -14.18
C CYS A 268 -20.57 40.08 -15.32
N VAL A 269 -21.83 40.38 -15.00
CA VAL A 269 -22.89 40.50 -16.01
C VAL A 269 -22.59 41.69 -16.91
N TYR A 270 -22.29 42.85 -16.32
CA TYR A 270 -21.97 44.05 -17.07
C TYR A 270 -20.62 43.97 -17.78
N ALA A 271 -19.57 43.52 -17.10
CA ALA A 271 -18.21 43.48 -17.64
C ALA A 271 -18.05 42.49 -18.82
N LEU A 272 -18.92 41.48 -18.92
CA LEU A 272 -18.91 40.50 -20.01
C LEU A 272 -20.02 40.73 -21.05
N SER A 273 -20.86 41.76 -20.85
CA SER A 273 -21.95 42.10 -21.79
C SER A 273 -21.39 42.85 -22.99
N ASP A 274 -21.75 42.40 -24.20
CA ASP A 274 -21.39 43.07 -25.45
C ASP A 274 -22.61 43.87 -25.95
N PRO A 275 -22.55 45.22 -25.98
CA PRO A 275 -23.68 46.04 -26.42
C PRO A 275 -23.97 45.91 -27.92
N GLU A 276 -23.02 45.43 -28.73
CA GLU A 276 -23.17 45.30 -30.18
C GLU A 276 -23.74 43.93 -30.58
N LYS A 277 -23.57 42.90 -29.75
CA LYS A 277 -24.02 41.53 -30.04
C LYS A 277 -25.14 41.11 -29.10
N LYS A 278 -26.37 41.09 -29.62
CA LYS A 278 -27.57 40.66 -28.88
C LYS A 278 -27.43 39.32 -28.15
N ASP A 279 -26.75 38.34 -28.76
CA ASP A 279 -26.58 37.00 -28.16
C ASP A 279 -25.61 36.98 -26.96
N PHE A 280 -24.77 38.02 -26.82
CA PHE A 280 -23.83 38.21 -25.72
C PHE A 280 -24.16 39.46 -24.88
N SER A 281 -25.33 40.05 -25.12
CA SER A 281 -25.81 41.24 -24.41
C SER A 281 -26.71 40.82 -23.26
N HIS A 282 -26.42 41.34 -22.08
CA HIS A 282 -27.26 41.17 -20.90
C HIS A 282 -27.38 42.48 -20.13
N ASP A 283 -28.61 42.84 -19.77
CA ASP A 283 -28.93 44.03 -19.00
C ASP A 283 -28.88 43.73 -17.50
N CYS A 284 -28.32 44.66 -16.73
CA CYS A 284 -28.39 44.61 -15.27
C CYS A 284 -29.64 45.32 -14.75
N ASP A 285 -30.17 44.84 -13.63
CA ASP A 285 -31.26 45.46 -12.87
C ASP A 285 -30.80 46.56 -11.90
N HIS A 286 -29.53 46.96 -11.99
CA HIS A 286 -28.86 47.94 -11.15
C HIS A 286 -27.95 48.87 -11.97
N GLU A 287 -27.65 50.03 -11.42
CA GLU A 287 -26.78 51.03 -12.06
C GLU A 287 -25.30 50.82 -11.68
N HIS A 288 -24.40 51.15 -12.61
CA HIS A 288 -22.95 51.03 -12.42
C HIS A 288 -22.26 52.38 -12.23
N THR A 289 -22.77 53.19 -11.29
CA THR A 289 -22.30 54.56 -11.05
C THR A 289 -21.23 54.66 -9.96
N GLU A 290 -20.93 53.57 -9.26
CA GLU A 290 -19.99 53.55 -8.15
C GLU A 290 -18.54 53.28 -8.61
N SER A 291 -17.58 53.87 -7.90
CA SER A 291 -16.15 53.57 -8.07
C SER A 291 -15.63 52.75 -6.88
N CYS A 292 -14.70 51.81 -7.13
CA CYS A 292 -14.15 51.01 -6.03
C CYS A 292 -13.31 51.91 -5.09
N ASN A 293 -13.83 52.20 -3.90
CA ASN A 293 -13.15 52.99 -2.87
C ASN A 293 -12.15 52.18 -2.03
N ARG A 294 -12.07 50.86 -2.23
CA ARG A 294 -11.16 50.00 -1.47
C ARG A 294 -9.74 50.14 -2.03
N LYS A 295 -8.82 50.70 -1.25
CA LYS A 295 -7.39 50.78 -1.64
C LYS A 295 -6.74 49.41 -1.85
N SER A 296 -7.33 48.34 -1.31
CA SER A 296 -6.91 46.94 -1.51
C SER A 296 -7.50 46.28 -2.76
N CYS A 297 -8.54 46.88 -3.35
CA CYS A 297 -9.22 46.41 -4.54
C CYS A 297 -8.43 46.92 -5.75
N GLY A 298 -7.54 46.08 -6.27
CA GLY A 298 -6.62 46.42 -7.36
C GLY A 298 -7.25 46.76 -8.71
N CYS A 299 -8.59 46.87 -8.80
CA CYS A 299 -9.32 47.22 -10.03
C CYS A 299 -8.92 48.59 -10.61
N GLN A 300 -8.44 49.53 -9.77
CA GLN A 300 -7.97 50.84 -10.23
C GLN A 300 -6.71 50.76 -11.10
N PHE A 301 -6.00 49.63 -11.09
CA PHE A 301 -4.78 49.40 -11.87
C PHE A 301 -5.03 48.64 -13.18
N ILE A 302 -6.28 48.27 -13.47
CA ILE A 302 -6.69 47.58 -14.70
C ILE A 302 -7.05 48.59 -15.82
N LYS A 303 -7.31 49.85 -15.46
CA LYS A 303 -7.64 50.95 -16.39
C LYS A 303 -6.42 51.59 -17.03
#